data_AF-A0AAN9AA82-F1
#
_entry.id   AF-A0AAN9AA82-F1
#
_cell.length_a   1.000
_cell.length_b   1.000
_cell.length_c   1.000
_cell.angle_alpha   90.00
_cell.angle_beta   90.00
_cell.angle_gamma   90.00
#
_symmetry.space_group_name_H-M   'P 1'
#
loop_
_entity.id
_entity.type
_entity.pdbx_description
1 polymer ?
#
loop_
_entity_poly.entity_id
_entity_poly.type
_entity_poly.pdbx_seq_one_letter_code
_entity_poly.pdbx_strand_id
1 'polypeptide(L)'
;MREVGKTLGIPVHVFGNETHMTAIVSMALGKRPIPKEPTAESHTANFLLPGGQNTAQSPRPERKKPTTEQVPVTSKSLEQLFHKGTKAVIWGMQTRAVQGMLDFDFVCSRSEPSVAAMVYPFTGDHKQKFYWGHKEILVP
;
A
#
# COMPACT_ATOMS: atom_id res chain seq x y z
N MET A 1 -16.00 -1.52 -14.08
CA MET A 1 -17.14 -1.59 -13.14
C MET A 1 -18.28 -0.64 -13.50
N ARG A 2 -18.06 0.67 -13.71
CA ARG A 2 -19.13 1.58 -14.16
C ARG A 2 -19.64 1.23 -15.57
N GLU A 3 -18.71 0.92 -16.47
CA GLU A 3 -19.01 0.59 -17.88
C GLU A 3 -19.96 -0.59 -18.02
N VAL A 4 -19.71 -1.70 -17.32
CA VAL A 4 -20.59 -2.88 -17.36
C VAL A 4 -22.00 -2.56 -16.83
N GLY A 5 -22.13 -1.68 -15.83
CA GLY A 5 -23.43 -1.21 -15.35
C GLY A 5 -24.20 -0.44 -16.43
N LYS A 6 -23.50 0.44 -17.16
CA LYS A 6 -24.10 1.15 -18.31
C LYS A 6 -24.53 0.19 -19.41
N THR A 7 -23.68 -0.77 -19.78
CA THR A 7 -23.96 -1.74 -20.85
C THR A 7 -25.15 -2.63 -20.52
N LEU A 8 -25.30 -3.04 -19.26
CA LEU A 8 -26.39 -3.91 -18.82
C LEU A 8 -27.65 -3.15 -18.39
N GLY A 9 -27.62 -1.80 -18.36
CA GLY A 9 -28.73 -0.99 -17.85
C GLY A 9 -28.98 -1.14 -16.34
N ILE A 10 -27.98 -1.59 -15.59
CA ILE A 10 -28.07 -1.81 -14.13
C ILE A 10 -27.44 -0.61 -13.41
N PRO A 11 -28.12 -0.01 -12.42
CA PRO A 11 -27.56 1.11 -11.66
C PRO A 11 -26.40 0.63 -10.77
N VAL A 12 -25.17 0.92 -11.19
CA VAL A 12 -23.94 0.59 -10.46
C VAL A 12 -23.23 1.88 -10.04
N HIS A 13 -23.19 2.14 -8.74
CA HIS A 13 -22.47 3.27 -8.16
C HIS A 13 -21.10 2.81 -7.64
N VAL A 14 -20.02 3.31 -8.24
CA VAL A 14 -18.64 2.99 -7.83
C VAL A 14 -18.06 4.16 -7.03
N PHE A 15 -17.27 3.85 -6.00
CA PHE A 15 -16.61 4.83 -5.14
C PHE A 15 -15.14 4.41 -4.96
N GLY A 16 -14.22 5.37 -4.88
CA GLY A 16 -12.80 5.14 -4.69
C GLY A 16 -12.36 5.25 -3.24
N ASN A 17 -11.07 5.44 -3.02
CA ASN A 17 -10.45 5.55 -1.70
C ASN A 17 -10.78 6.86 -0.97
N GLU A 18 -11.31 7.86 -1.68
CA GLU A 18 -11.82 9.10 -1.12
C GLU A 18 -13.12 8.91 -0.31
N THR A 19 -13.84 7.82 -0.56
CA THR A 19 -15.10 7.51 0.13
C THR A 19 -14.82 6.58 1.31
N HIS A 20 -15.36 6.91 2.50
CA HIS A 20 -15.24 6.04 3.66
C HIS A 20 -15.81 4.65 3.35
N MET A 21 -15.05 3.60 3.68
CA MET A 21 -15.31 2.21 3.28
C MET A 21 -16.77 1.76 3.50
N THR A 22 -17.36 2.13 4.64
CA THR A 22 -18.73 1.73 5.01
C THR A 22 -19.82 2.73 4.59
N ALA A 23 -19.47 3.87 3.99
CA ALA A 23 -20.44 4.91 3.64
C ALA A 23 -21.49 4.40 2.63
N ILE A 24 -21.09 3.51 1.73
CA ILE A 24 -21.96 2.88 0.73
C ILE A 24 -23.16 2.15 1.35
N VAL A 25 -23.04 1.62 2.58
CA VAL A 25 -24.15 0.93 3.26
C VAL A 25 -25.26 1.91 3.60
N SER A 26 -24.90 3.08 4.14
CA SER A 26 -25.88 4.12 4.45
C SER A 26 -26.53 4.71 3.20
N MET A 27 -25.82 4.74 2.08
CA MET A 27 -26.34 5.18 0.78
C MET A 27 -27.33 4.16 0.21
N ALA A 28 -26.97 2.87 0.23
CA ALA A 28 -27.82 1.78 -0.25
C ALA A 28 -29.11 1.61 0.58
N LEU A 29 -29.04 1.85 1.89
CA LEU A 29 -30.21 1.82 2.79
C LEU A 29 -31.05 3.11 2.73
N GLY A 30 -30.71 4.08 1.87
CA GLY A 30 -31.42 5.35 1.75
C GLY A 30 -31.31 6.25 2.98
N LYS A 31 -30.34 5.98 3.88
CA LYS A 31 -30.09 6.79 5.09
C LYS A 31 -29.25 8.03 4.79
N ARG A 32 -28.51 8.02 3.68
CA ARG A 32 -27.74 9.15 3.16
C ARG A 32 -27.93 9.23 1.64
N PRO A 33 -27.92 10.43 1.05
CA PRO A 33 -27.98 10.57 -0.40
C PRO A 33 -26.70 10.04 -1.03
N ILE A 34 -26.83 9.46 -2.23
CA ILE A 34 -25.68 9.10 -3.06
C ILE A 34 -25.05 10.40 -3.59
N PRO A 35 -23.78 10.71 -3.27
CA PRO A 35 -23.09 11.85 -3.85
C PRO A 35 -23.11 11.75 -5.38
N LYS A 36 -23.44 12.85 -6.07
CA LYS A 36 -23.26 12.92 -7.52
C LYS A 36 -21.77 12.81 -7.79
N GLU A 37 -21.40 11.85 -8.64
CA GLU A 37 -20.00 11.50 -8.90
C GLU A 37 -19.18 12.75 -9.21
N PRO A 38 -18.03 12.99 -8.55
CA PRO A 38 -17.05 13.91 -9.10
C PRO A 38 -16.56 13.35 -10.44
N THR A 39 -16.57 14.17 -11.48
CA THR A 39 -16.28 13.81 -12.88
C THR A 39 -14.83 13.34 -13.12
N ALA A 40 -13.98 13.37 -12.10
CA ALA A 40 -12.58 13.05 -12.21
C ALA A 40 -12.25 11.76 -11.43
N GLU A 41 -11.84 10.74 -12.17
CA GLU A 41 -11.21 9.56 -11.61
C GLU A 41 -9.89 10.00 -10.96
N SER A 42 -9.81 9.93 -9.63
CA SER A 42 -8.55 10.14 -8.91
C SER A 42 -7.66 8.91 -9.12
N HIS A 43 -7.12 8.76 -10.32
CA HIS A 43 -6.12 7.74 -10.62
C HIS A 43 -4.87 8.01 -9.80
N THR A 44 -4.28 6.96 -9.24
CA THR A 44 -2.99 7.01 -8.54
C THR A 44 -1.85 7.57 -9.41
N ALA A 45 -2.03 7.62 -10.73
CA ALA A 45 -1.11 8.24 -11.69
C ALA A 45 -1.00 9.77 -11.58
N ASN A 46 -1.96 10.47 -10.95
CA ASN A 46 -1.86 11.93 -10.75
C ASN A 46 -0.72 12.32 -9.79
N PHE A 47 -0.19 11.38 -9.00
CA PHE A 47 1.02 11.58 -8.19
C PHE A 47 2.30 11.74 -9.03
N LEU A 48 2.34 11.13 -10.22
CA LEU A 48 3.52 11.14 -11.10
C LEU A 48 3.54 12.33 -12.06
N LEU A 49 2.44 13.08 -12.14
CA LEU A 49 2.34 14.26 -13.00
C LEU A 49 2.82 15.50 -12.22
N PRO A 50 3.63 16.41 -12.82
CA PRO A 50 4.18 17.61 -12.16
C PRO A 50 3.15 18.68 -11.72
N GLY A 51 1.86 18.34 -11.55
CA GLY A 51 0.78 19.25 -11.16
C GLY A 51 -0.19 18.70 -10.10
N GLY A 52 -0.02 17.47 -9.61
CA GLY A 52 -0.96 16.82 -8.69
C GLY A 52 -0.87 17.23 -7.21
N GLN A 53 0.07 18.10 -6.84
CA GLN A 53 0.38 18.40 -5.42
C GLN A 53 -0.51 19.48 -4.77
N ASN A 54 -1.39 20.15 -5.52
CA ASN A 54 -2.00 21.40 -5.04
C ASN A 54 -3.40 21.29 -4.40
N THR A 55 -4.01 20.11 -4.21
CA THR A 55 -5.43 20.04 -3.76
C THR A 55 -5.76 19.07 -2.62
N ALA A 56 -4.80 18.55 -1.87
CA ALA A 56 -5.10 17.64 -0.74
C ALA A 56 -4.55 18.12 0.61
N GLN A 57 -5.05 19.25 1.12
CA GLN A 57 -4.97 19.54 2.57
C GLN A 57 -6.19 18.92 3.24
N SER A 58 -6.06 17.68 3.72
CA SER A 58 -6.98 17.14 4.73
C SER A 58 -6.56 17.63 6.12
N PRO A 59 -7.51 18.00 7.01
CA PRO A 59 -7.17 18.39 8.37
C PRO A 59 -6.50 17.23 9.11
N ARG A 60 -5.31 17.50 9.64
CA ARG A 60 -4.51 16.54 10.43
C ARG A 60 -5.23 16.27 11.75
N PRO A 61 -5.69 15.05 12.06
CA PRO A 61 -6.25 14.77 13.37
C PRO A 61 -5.14 14.87 14.42
N GLU A 62 -5.36 15.67 15.45
CA GLU A 62 -4.47 15.76 16.61
C GLU A 62 -4.40 14.40 17.31
N ARG A 63 -3.20 13.83 17.34
CA ARG A 63 -2.91 12.56 17.99
C ARG A 63 -2.92 12.76 19.50
N LYS A 64 -4.05 12.49 20.16
CA LYS A 64 -4.07 12.30 21.62
C LYS A 64 -3.15 11.13 21.97
N LYS A 65 -2.11 11.40 22.75
CA LYS A 65 -1.22 10.36 23.29
C LYS A 65 -2.04 9.50 24.26
N PRO A 66 -2.14 8.18 24.08
CA PRO A 66 -2.72 7.33 25.10
C PRO A 66 -1.76 7.28 26.29
N THR A 67 -2.23 7.69 27.46
CA THR A 67 -1.58 7.41 28.74
C THR A 67 -1.78 5.94 29.05
N THR A 68 -0.74 5.13 28.89
CA THR A 68 -0.76 3.72 29.30
C THR A 68 -0.04 3.59 30.63
N GLU A 69 -0.78 3.20 31.68
CA GLU A 69 -0.22 2.77 32.96
C GLU A 69 0.70 1.56 32.74
N GLN A 70 1.93 1.65 33.24
CA GLN A 70 2.96 0.64 33.05
C GLN A 70 2.84 -0.45 34.12
N VAL A 71 2.48 -1.67 33.71
CA VAL A 71 2.67 -2.89 34.51
C VAL A 71 4.03 -3.49 34.10
N PRO A 72 4.95 -3.80 35.04
CA PRO A 72 6.29 -4.27 34.69
C PRO A 72 6.23 -5.76 34.34
N VAL A 73 6.19 -6.07 33.05
CA VAL A 73 6.41 -7.44 32.54
C VAL A 73 7.87 -7.54 32.10
N THR A 74 8.65 -8.31 32.85
CA THR A 74 10.01 -8.74 32.49
C THR A 74 9.95 -9.71 31.32
N SER A 75 9.83 -9.18 30.10
CA SER A 75 10.16 -9.86 28.86
C SER A 75 11.25 -9.05 28.18
N LYS A 76 12.28 -9.70 27.63
CA LYS A 76 13.27 -9.03 26.79
C LYS A 76 12.50 -8.54 25.56
N SER A 77 12.03 -7.31 25.60
CA SER A 77 11.11 -6.76 24.61
C SER A 77 11.83 -6.79 23.26
N LEU A 78 11.22 -7.43 22.26
CA LEU A 78 11.49 -7.11 20.87
C LEU A 78 10.91 -5.71 20.61
N GLU A 79 11.47 -4.70 21.25
CA GLU A 79 10.97 -3.33 21.23
C GLU A 79 10.90 -2.76 19.81
N GLN A 80 11.69 -3.32 18.88
CA GLN A 80 11.66 -2.97 17.47
C GLN A 80 11.97 -4.17 16.56
N LEU A 81 10.94 -4.68 15.87
CA LEU A 81 11.07 -5.81 14.94
C LEU A 81 11.72 -5.43 13.60
N PHE A 82 11.49 -4.20 13.12
CA PHE A 82 11.95 -3.73 11.82
C PHE A 82 12.64 -2.38 11.93
N HIS A 83 13.73 -2.21 11.19
CA HIS A 83 14.48 -0.96 11.06
C HIS A 83 15.05 -0.82 9.64
N LYS A 84 15.67 0.34 9.34
CA LYS A 84 16.23 0.65 8.01
C LYS A 84 17.28 -0.37 7.51
N GLY A 85 17.87 -1.15 8.42
CA GLY A 85 18.86 -2.18 8.12
C GLY A 85 18.29 -3.60 8.07
N THR A 86 16.99 -3.80 8.31
CA THR A 86 16.42 -5.15 8.33
C THR A 86 16.54 -5.83 6.97
N LYS A 87 17.01 -7.07 6.99
CA LYS A 87 17.09 -7.97 5.84
C LYS A 87 16.11 -9.12 6.01
N ALA A 88 15.47 -9.50 4.92
CA ALA A 88 14.49 -10.58 4.87
C ALA A 88 14.88 -11.63 3.82
N VAL A 89 14.53 -12.88 4.11
CA VAL A 89 14.52 -13.98 3.15
C VAL A 89 13.08 -14.29 2.83
N ILE A 90 12.75 -14.39 1.54
CA ILE A 90 11.38 -14.63 1.09
C ILE A 90 11.23 -16.09 0.71
N TRP A 91 10.35 -16.81 1.40
CA TRP A 91 9.99 -18.18 1.04
C TRP A 91 8.90 -18.16 -0.03
N GLY A 92 9.16 -18.76 -1.19
CA GLY A 92 8.28 -18.82 -2.34
C GLY A 92 8.70 -17.93 -3.52
N MET A 93 8.25 -18.30 -4.72
CA MET A 93 8.52 -17.55 -5.96
C MET A 93 7.58 -16.33 -6.11
N GLN A 94 7.79 -15.30 -5.29
CA GLN A 94 6.92 -14.12 -5.18
C GLN A 94 7.52 -12.84 -5.78
N THR A 95 7.84 -12.87 -7.08
CA THR A 95 8.56 -11.79 -7.77
C THR A 95 7.86 -10.42 -7.67
N ARG A 96 6.52 -10.36 -7.80
CA ARG A 96 5.77 -9.09 -7.67
C ARG A 96 5.84 -8.50 -6.26
N ALA A 97 5.76 -9.34 -5.23
CA ALA A 97 5.84 -8.88 -3.85
C ALA A 97 7.26 -8.39 -3.52
N VAL A 98 8.29 -9.13 -3.96
CA VAL A 98 9.70 -8.72 -3.80
C VAL A 98 9.96 -7.39 -4.50
N GLN A 99 9.52 -7.22 -5.76
CA GLN A 99 9.70 -5.95 -6.45
C GLN A 99 9.00 -4.80 -5.71
N GLY A 100 7.77 -5.01 -5.21
CA GLY A 100 7.08 -4.02 -4.40
C GLY A 100 7.81 -3.65 -3.10
N MET A 101 8.48 -4.61 -2.45
CA MET A 101 9.34 -4.34 -1.29
C MET A 101 10.54 -3.47 -1.67
N LEU A 102 11.19 -3.75 -2.80
CA LEU A 102 12.33 -2.98 -3.29
C LEU A 102 11.93 -1.57 -3.74
N ASP A 103 10.78 -1.43 -4.39
CA ASP A 103 10.21 -0.14 -4.76
C ASP A 103 9.93 0.70 -3.49
N PHE A 104 9.34 0.08 -2.47
CA PHE A 104 9.11 0.69 -1.16
C PHE A 104 10.43 1.12 -0.48
N ASP A 105 11.44 0.25 -0.50
CA ASP A 105 12.75 0.55 0.06
C ASP A 105 13.41 1.75 -0.64
N PHE A 106 13.31 1.81 -1.97
CA PHE A 106 13.84 2.89 -2.78
C PHE A 106 13.15 4.22 -2.48
N VAL A 107 11.82 4.28 -2.44
CA VAL A 107 11.09 5.51 -2.10
C VAL A 107 11.29 5.92 -0.64
N CYS A 108 11.54 4.96 0.26
CA CYS A 108 11.95 5.23 1.65
C CYS A 108 13.41 5.68 1.78
N SER A 109 14.14 5.86 0.67
CA SER A 109 15.56 6.27 0.65
C SER A 109 16.44 5.35 1.51
N ARG A 110 16.20 4.03 1.43
CA ARG A 110 17.11 3.03 2.00
C ARG A 110 18.41 3.00 1.19
N SER A 111 19.50 2.67 1.87
CA SER A 111 20.81 2.48 1.23
C SER A 111 20.91 1.13 0.54
N GLU A 112 20.15 0.13 1.01
CA GLU A 112 20.22 -1.24 0.52
C GLU A 112 18.83 -1.90 0.47
N PRO A 113 18.63 -2.89 -0.43
CA PRO A 113 17.45 -3.76 -0.47
C PRO A 113 17.10 -4.39 0.88
N SER A 114 15.79 -4.49 1.19
CA SER A 114 15.28 -5.29 2.30
C SER A 114 15.38 -6.79 2.03
N VAL A 115 15.23 -7.22 0.78
CA VAL A 115 15.27 -8.64 0.42
C VAL A 115 16.71 -9.04 0.11
N ALA A 116 17.22 -10.00 0.87
CA ALA A 116 18.57 -10.52 0.72
C ALA A 116 18.64 -11.79 -0.13
N ALA A 117 17.60 -12.64 -0.05
CA ALA A 117 17.52 -13.89 -0.80
C ALA A 117 16.06 -14.38 -0.93
N MET A 118 15.83 -15.30 -1.86
CA MET A 118 14.59 -16.05 -2.00
C MET A 118 14.85 -17.55 -1.83
N VAL A 119 13.87 -18.28 -1.29
CA VAL A 119 13.94 -19.74 -1.16
C VAL A 119 12.74 -20.34 -1.87
N TYR A 120 12.97 -21.16 -2.90
CA TYR A 120 11.91 -21.85 -3.62
C TYR A 120 12.31 -23.31 -3.93
N PRO A 121 11.72 -24.31 -3.25
CA PRO A 121 12.22 -25.69 -3.27
C PRO A 121 11.94 -26.46 -4.57
N PHE A 122 11.17 -25.88 -5.49
CA PHE A 122 10.78 -26.54 -6.75
C PHE A 122 11.69 -26.15 -7.93
N THR A 123 12.72 -25.34 -7.70
CA THR A 123 13.74 -24.96 -8.69
C THR A 123 15.12 -25.01 -8.06
N GLY A 124 16.16 -25.29 -8.85
CA GLY A 124 17.54 -25.16 -8.40
C GLY A 124 17.98 -23.70 -8.23
N ASP A 125 19.20 -23.53 -7.71
CA ASP A 125 19.80 -22.23 -7.46
C ASP A 125 19.92 -21.41 -8.74
N HIS A 126 19.38 -20.20 -8.72
CA HIS A 126 19.50 -19.22 -9.79
C HIS A 126 19.33 -17.82 -9.21
N LYS A 127 19.74 -16.80 -9.97
CA LYS A 127 19.54 -15.41 -9.56
C LYS A 127 18.32 -14.84 -10.26
N GLN A 128 17.46 -14.17 -9.51
CA GLN A 128 16.30 -13.48 -10.04
C GLN A 128 16.61 -11.99 -10.26
N LYS A 129 16.21 -11.47 -11.42
CA LYS A 129 16.35 -10.06 -11.79
C LYS A 129 15.26 -9.21 -11.15
N PHE A 130 15.66 -8.08 -10.58
CA PHE A 130 14.80 -7.06 -9.97
C PHE A 130 15.31 -5.66 -10.29
N TYR A 131 14.50 -4.64 -10.00
CA TYR A 131 14.89 -3.23 -10.12
C TYR A 131 15.09 -2.57 -8.76
N TRP A 132 16.15 -1.77 -8.67
CA TRP A 132 16.43 -0.82 -7.60
C TRP A 132 16.39 0.59 -8.18
N GLY A 133 15.22 1.23 -8.09
CA GLY A 133 14.93 2.40 -8.92
C GLY A 133 14.95 2.01 -10.40
N HIS A 134 15.85 2.60 -11.18
CA HIS A 134 16.04 2.28 -12.60
C HIS A 134 17.17 1.28 -12.87
N LYS A 135 17.90 0.84 -11.82
CA LYS A 135 19.04 -0.08 -11.96
C LYS A 135 18.60 -1.52 -11.78
N GLU A 136 19.01 -2.41 -12.68
CA GLU A 136 18.79 -3.84 -12.53
C GLU A 136 19.75 -4.43 -11.47
N ILE A 137 19.22 -5.22 -10.56
CA ILE A 137 19.95 -5.97 -9.53
C ILE A 137 19.55 -7.46 -9.58
N LEU A 138 20.41 -8.30 -9.02
CA LEU A 138 20.19 -9.74 -8.92
C LEU A 138 20.04 -10.13 -7.44
N VAL A 139 18.94 -10.82 -7.13
CA VAL A 139 18.69 -11.42 -5.81
C VAL A 139 18.90 -12.93 -5.93
N PRO A 140 19.72 -13.54 -5.05
CA PRO A 140 19.92 -14.99 -5.03
C PRO A 140 18.70 -15.74 -4.51
#